data_AF-A0A844ZVS1-F1
#
_entry.id   AF-A0A844ZVS1-F1
#
_cell.length_a   1.000
_cell.length_b   1.000
_cell.length_c   1.000
_cell.angle_alpha   90.00
_cell.angle_beta   90.00
_cell.angle_gamma   90.00
#
_symmetry.space_group_name_H-M   'P 1'
#
loop_
_entity.id
_entity.type
_entity.pdbx_description
1 polymer ?
#
loop_
_entity_poly.entity_id
_entity_poly.type
_entity_poly.pdbx_seq_one_letter_code
_entity_poly.pdbx_strand_id
1 'polypeptide(L)'
;MRVMDASGKKKMGYSRTFDADSSRPLKQRDVERATYSIWNEHSDRLTRKTSPGDGSDTKNESAKNFLRREVYALGRRLLRSKSGQELVAKLFSQLGFRTTRPQAMENVFHGLLCCIYEGEGGFTRQERSLIAKELEYAHRHNVPPELLCGFLYQSTDRRRLSARLVEGFIEPAFRRRTDGGEDA
;
A
#
# COMPACT_ATOMS: atom_id res chain seq x y z
N MET A 1 -21.18 -6.19 3.97
CA MET A 1 -22.31 -5.25 3.81
C MET A 1 -22.12 -4.54 2.48
N ARG A 2 -22.97 -4.77 1.47
CA ARG A 2 -22.78 -4.20 0.13
C ARG A 2 -23.38 -2.80 0.08
N VAL A 3 -22.59 -1.80 -0.29
CA VAL A 3 -23.02 -0.40 -0.37
C VAL A 3 -23.75 -0.19 -1.70
N MET A 4 -25.06 0.03 -1.66
CA MET A 4 -25.83 0.51 -2.82
C MET A 4 -25.74 2.04 -2.89
N ASP A 5 -25.65 2.61 -4.09
CA ASP A 5 -25.75 4.06 -4.25
C ASP A 5 -27.21 4.53 -4.27
N ALA A 6 -27.40 5.84 -4.13
CA ALA A 6 -28.73 6.47 -4.10
C ALA A 6 -29.54 6.27 -5.40
N SER A 7 -28.93 5.73 -6.47
CA SER A 7 -29.60 5.47 -7.75
C SER A 7 -30.08 4.03 -7.90
N GLY A 8 -29.90 3.17 -6.88
CA GLY A 8 -30.24 1.75 -6.95
C GLY A 8 -29.37 0.95 -7.93
N LYS A 9 -28.36 1.58 -8.55
CA LYS A 9 -27.39 0.89 -9.39
C LYS A 9 -26.33 0.27 -8.49
N LYS A 10 -25.92 -0.96 -8.82
CA LYS A 10 -24.71 -1.54 -8.22
C LYS A 10 -23.55 -0.63 -8.60
N LYS A 11 -22.91 0.02 -7.62
CA LYS A 11 -21.58 0.58 -7.83
C LYS A 11 -20.68 -0.56 -8.29
N MET A 12 -20.35 -0.59 -9.57
CA MET A 12 -19.28 -1.41 -10.14
C MET A 12 -17.91 -0.82 -9.77
N GLY A 13 -17.79 -0.42 -8.51
CA GLY A 13 -16.61 0.21 -7.94
C GLY A 13 -15.99 -0.74 -6.95
N TYR A 14 -14.66 -0.79 -6.95
CA TYR A 14 -13.89 -1.45 -5.92
C TYR A 14 -14.33 -0.96 -4.53
N SER A 15 -14.80 -1.88 -3.69
CA SER A 15 -15.06 -1.59 -2.28
C SER A 15 -13.81 -1.88 -1.48
N ARG A 16 -13.25 -0.86 -0.83
CA ARG A 16 -12.13 -1.02 0.11
C ARG A 16 -12.54 -1.87 1.30
N THR A 17 -11.55 -2.49 1.95
CA THR A 17 -11.73 -3.24 3.21
C THR A 17 -11.95 -2.31 4.41
N PHE A 18 -11.57 -1.04 4.29
CA PHE A 18 -11.77 -0.01 5.30
C PHE A 18 -12.09 1.34 4.63
N ASP A 19 -12.70 2.24 5.39
CA ASP A 19 -12.95 3.61 4.94
C ASP A 19 -11.64 4.40 4.91
N ALA A 20 -11.04 4.60 3.73
CA ALA A 20 -9.77 5.32 3.60
C ALA A 20 -9.92 6.86 3.67
N ASP A 21 -11.14 7.37 3.48
CA ASP A 21 -11.42 8.81 3.33
C ASP A 21 -12.02 9.44 4.59
N SER A 22 -12.29 8.63 5.62
CA SER A 22 -12.73 9.12 6.93
C SER A 22 -11.72 10.12 7.53
N SER A 23 -12.21 11.32 7.85
CA SER A 23 -11.47 12.39 8.54
C SER A 23 -11.15 12.07 9.99
N ARG A 24 -11.77 11.04 10.57
CA ARG A 24 -11.53 10.63 11.95
C ARG A 24 -10.12 10.03 12.09
N PRO A 25 -9.36 10.40 13.14
CA PRO A 25 -8.10 9.75 13.47
C PRO A 25 -8.28 8.24 13.69
N LEU A 26 -7.37 7.45 13.11
CA LEU A 26 -7.33 6.00 13.33
C LEU A 26 -6.90 5.69 14.76
N LYS A 27 -7.65 4.82 15.44
CA LYS A 27 -7.22 4.22 16.71
C LYS A 27 -6.50 2.90 16.42
N GLN A 28 -5.73 2.41 17.39
CA GLN A 28 -5.04 1.12 17.31
C GLN A 28 -5.97 -0.02 16.84
N ARG A 29 -7.15 -0.16 17.46
CA ARG A 29 -8.16 -1.16 17.09
C ARG A 29 -8.67 -1.04 15.64
N ASP A 30 -8.70 0.18 15.09
CA ASP A 30 -9.12 0.41 13.71
C ASP A 30 -8.07 -0.14 12.74
N VAL A 31 -6.78 0.04 13.09
CA VAL A 31 -5.64 -0.49 12.31
C VAL A 31 -5.58 -2.02 12.39
N GLU A 32 -5.72 -2.61 13.59
CA GLU A 32 -5.76 -4.07 13.78
C GLU A 32 -6.89 -4.72 12.96
N ARG A 33 -8.07 -4.11 12.98
CA ARG A 33 -9.21 -4.57 12.18
C ARG A 33 -8.92 -4.48 10.68
N ALA A 34 -8.29 -3.38 10.25
CA ALA A 34 -7.92 -3.20 8.86
C ALA A 34 -6.88 -4.22 8.40
N THR A 35 -5.80 -4.44 9.17
CA THR A 35 -4.76 -5.43 8.84
C THR A 35 -5.34 -6.84 8.76
N TYR A 36 -6.20 -7.23 9.71
CA TYR A 36 -6.89 -8.52 9.68
C TYR A 36 -7.82 -8.66 8.46
N SER A 37 -8.61 -7.61 8.15
CA SER A 37 -9.51 -7.64 6.99
C SER A 37 -8.75 -7.73 5.67
N ILE A 38 -7.60 -7.06 5.55
CA ILE A 38 -6.72 -7.13 4.38
C ILE A 38 -6.15 -8.53 4.23
N TRP A 39 -5.64 -9.13 5.32
CA TRP A 39 -5.11 -10.48 5.32
C TRP A 39 -6.16 -11.51 4.88
N ASN A 40 -7.38 -11.42 5.43
CA ASN A 40 -8.46 -12.35 5.12
C ASN A 40 -8.87 -12.30 3.65
N GLU A 41 -9.15 -11.10 3.12
CA GLU A 41 -9.52 -10.92 1.70
C GLU A 41 -8.37 -11.31 0.75
N HIS A 42 -7.11 -11.04 1.13
CA HIS A 42 -5.97 -11.50 0.35
C HIS A 42 -5.90 -13.04 0.30
N SER A 43 -6.05 -13.71 1.44
CA SER A 43 -6.02 -15.17 1.54
C SER A 43 -7.18 -15.81 0.75
N ASP A 44 -8.36 -15.22 0.81
CA ASP A 44 -9.51 -15.61 -0.02
C ASP A 44 -9.19 -15.49 -1.51
N ARG A 45 -8.53 -14.41 -1.94
CA ARG A 45 -8.16 -14.22 -3.34
C ARG A 45 -7.10 -15.21 -3.84
N LEU A 46 -6.20 -15.67 -2.96
CA LEU A 46 -5.24 -16.71 -3.32
C LEU A 46 -5.89 -18.07 -3.55
N THR A 47 -7.00 -18.36 -2.87
CA THR A 47 -7.67 -19.67 -2.91
C THR A 47 -8.81 -19.74 -3.92
N ARG A 48 -9.40 -18.60 -4.30
CA ARG A 48 -10.46 -18.55 -5.33
C ARG A 48 -9.92 -18.99 -6.68
N LYS A 49 -10.39 -20.14 -7.18
CA LYS A 49 -10.30 -20.50 -8.60
C LYS A 49 -11.11 -19.46 -9.39
N THR A 50 -10.44 -18.58 -10.13
CA THR A 50 -11.11 -17.61 -11.01
C THR A 50 -11.82 -18.37 -12.14
N SER A 51 -13.13 -18.58 -12.00
CA SER A 51 -13.96 -19.02 -13.12
C SER A 51 -14.08 -17.89 -14.15
N PRO A 52 -13.70 -18.10 -15.43
CA PRO A 52 -13.56 -17.02 -16.43
C PRO A 52 -14.84 -16.27 -16.85
N GLY A 53 -16.02 -16.55 -16.31
CA GLY A 53 -17.28 -16.29 -17.03
C GLY A 53 -18.23 -15.20 -16.53
N ASP A 54 -17.97 -14.51 -15.41
CA ASP A 54 -19.08 -13.94 -14.63
C ASP A 54 -19.08 -12.40 -14.46
N GLY A 55 -18.54 -11.69 -15.46
CA GLY A 55 -18.85 -10.30 -15.85
C GLY A 55 -18.97 -9.18 -14.79
N SER A 56 -18.62 -9.42 -13.53
CA SER A 56 -18.70 -8.46 -12.44
C SER A 56 -17.34 -7.79 -12.28
N ASP A 57 -17.31 -6.53 -12.69
CA ASP A 57 -16.12 -5.70 -12.74
C ASP A 57 -15.33 -5.70 -11.41
N THR A 58 -13.99 -5.72 -11.57
CA THR A 58 -12.87 -5.87 -10.62
C THR A 58 -12.24 -7.27 -10.44
N LYS A 59 -12.76 -8.34 -11.06
CA LYS A 59 -12.20 -9.72 -10.97
C LYS A 59 -10.78 -9.93 -11.52
N ASN A 60 -10.20 -9.00 -12.27
CA ASN A 60 -8.83 -9.16 -12.83
C ASN A 60 -7.70 -8.63 -11.94
N GLU A 61 -8.02 -8.09 -10.76
CA GLU A 61 -6.95 -7.71 -9.84
C GLU A 61 -6.38 -8.93 -9.12
N SER A 62 -5.09 -9.20 -9.37
CA SER A 62 -4.34 -10.23 -8.66
C SER A 62 -4.34 -9.99 -7.14
N ALA A 63 -4.31 -11.06 -6.34
CA ALA A 63 -4.22 -10.97 -4.88
C ALA A 63 -3.07 -10.03 -4.44
N LYS A 64 -1.93 -10.11 -5.13
CA LYS A 64 -0.77 -9.24 -4.90
C LYS A 64 -1.06 -7.75 -5.13
N ASN A 65 -1.78 -7.41 -6.19
CA ASN A 65 -2.14 -6.02 -6.49
C ASN A 65 -3.16 -5.47 -5.49
N PHE A 66 -4.14 -6.30 -5.10
CA PHE A 66 -5.08 -5.99 -4.02
C PHE A 66 -4.34 -5.66 -2.71
N LEU A 67 -3.43 -6.53 -2.28
CA LEU A 67 -2.65 -6.33 -1.05
C LEU A 67 -1.88 -5.02 -1.10
N ARG A 68 -1.14 -4.79 -2.18
CA ARG A 68 -0.36 -3.55 -2.36
C ARG A 68 -1.25 -2.33 -2.24
N ARG A 69 -2.40 -2.31 -2.91
CA ARG A 69 -3.32 -1.16 -2.89
C ARG A 69 -3.89 -0.88 -1.51
N GLU A 70 -4.32 -1.91 -0.79
CA GLU A 70 -4.92 -1.71 0.53
C GLU A 70 -3.90 -1.34 1.60
N VAL A 71 -2.73 -1.99 1.58
CA VAL A 71 -1.61 -1.62 2.47
C VAL A 71 -1.17 -0.19 2.20
N TYR A 72 -1.09 0.19 0.92
CA TYR A 72 -0.73 1.55 0.53
C TYR A 72 -1.75 2.58 1.01
N ALA A 73 -3.04 2.31 0.81
CA ALA A 73 -4.10 3.21 1.26
C ALA A 73 -4.11 3.38 2.79
N LEU A 74 -3.91 2.28 3.54
CA LEU A 74 -3.86 2.31 4.99
C LEU A 74 -2.63 3.08 5.47
N GLY A 75 -1.47 2.81 4.87
CA GLY A 75 -0.22 3.50 5.17
C GLY A 75 -0.29 4.99 4.87
N ARG A 76 -0.89 5.40 3.73
CA ARG A 76 -1.14 6.81 3.42
C ARG A 76 -2.01 7.49 4.47
N ARG A 77 -3.07 6.82 4.93
CA ARG A 77 -3.96 7.37 5.96
C ARG A 77 -3.23 7.53 7.29
N LEU A 78 -2.39 6.56 7.66
CA LEU A 78 -1.56 6.63 8.87
C LEU A 78 -0.51 7.75 8.78
N LEU A 79 0.17 7.90 7.65
CA LEU A 79 1.18 8.94 7.44
C LEU A 79 0.59 10.37 7.47
N ARG A 80 -0.72 10.53 7.22
CA ARG A 80 -1.42 11.81 7.41
C ARG A 80 -1.69 12.15 8.89
N SER A 81 -1.65 11.16 9.78
CA SER A 81 -1.85 11.34 11.22
C SER A 81 -0.52 11.51 11.93
N LYS A 82 -0.41 12.51 12.83
CA LYS A 82 0.81 12.72 13.65
C LYS A 82 1.22 11.46 14.44
N SER A 83 0.25 10.68 14.90
CA SER A 83 0.47 9.46 15.69
C SER A 83 0.49 8.17 14.85
N GLY A 84 0.36 8.25 13.52
CA GLY A 84 0.20 7.04 12.70
C GLY A 84 1.43 6.14 12.69
N GLN A 85 2.62 6.74 12.65
CA GLN A 85 3.90 6.00 12.76
C GLN A 85 4.03 5.31 14.12
N GLU A 86 3.73 6.01 15.21
CA GLU A 86 3.77 5.46 16.57
C GLU A 86 2.80 4.29 16.75
N LEU A 87 1.60 4.37 16.17
CA LEU A 87 0.63 3.29 16.19
C LEU A 87 1.15 2.03 15.51
N VAL A 88 1.80 2.16 14.34
CA VAL A 88 2.37 1.03 13.61
C VAL A 88 3.56 0.44 14.37
N ALA A 89 4.44 1.28 14.91
CA ALA A 89 5.55 0.83 15.73
C ALA A 89 5.07 0.06 16.97
N LYS A 90 4.02 0.57 17.63
CA LYS A 90 3.40 -0.10 18.78
C LYS A 90 2.82 -1.46 18.40
N LEU A 91 2.04 -1.54 17.31
CA LEU A 91 1.49 -2.82 16.83
C LEU A 91 2.59 -3.82 16.50
N PHE A 92 3.64 -3.38 15.80
CA PHE A 92 4.76 -4.25 15.47
C PHE A 92 5.47 -4.76 16.74
N SER A 93 5.65 -3.92 17.76
CA SER A 93 6.29 -4.32 19.01
C SER A 93 5.54 -5.44 19.74
N GLN A 94 4.20 -5.50 19.60
CA GLN A 94 3.36 -6.53 20.20
C GLN A 94 3.54 -7.91 19.55
N LEU A 95 4.03 -7.96 18.31
CA LEU A 95 4.27 -9.22 17.59
C LEU A 95 5.50 -9.98 18.11
N GLY A 96 6.27 -9.39 19.02
CA GLY A 96 7.49 -10.01 19.56
C GLY A 96 8.66 -10.11 18.56
N PHE A 97 8.52 -9.55 17.36
CA PHE A 97 9.60 -9.54 16.36
C PHE A 97 10.74 -8.64 16.80
N ARG A 98 11.91 -9.24 17.05
CA ARG A 98 13.16 -8.50 17.23
C ARG A 98 13.78 -8.24 15.86
N THR A 99 13.56 -7.04 15.31
CA THR A 99 14.30 -6.61 14.11
C THR A 99 15.72 -6.20 14.49
N THR A 100 16.70 -6.70 13.75
CA THR A 100 18.10 -6.23 13.85
C THR A 100 18.34 -4.93 13.07
N ARG A 101 17.31 -4.40 12.39
CA ARG A 101 17.40 -3.21 11.53
C ARG A 101 16.34 -2.18 11.93
N PRO A 102 16.68 -1.20 12.79
CA PRO A 102 15.76 -0.17 13.24
C PRO A 102 15.19 0.66 12.08
N GLN A 103 15.99 0.93 11.05
CA GLN A 103 15.56 1.71 9.86
C GLN A 103 14.39 1.06 9.11
N ALA A 104 14.23 -0.27 9.20
CA ALA A 104 13.08 -0.94 8.60
C ALA A 104 11.76 -0.58 9.31
N MET A 105 11.82 -0.07 10.55
CA MET A 105 10.69 0.39 11.35
C MET A 105 10.24 1.80 10.99
N GLU A 106 11.10 2.60 10.37
CA GLU A 106 10.78 3.96 9.93
C GLU A 106 9.80 3.95 8.74
N ASN A 107 9.84 2.87 7.95
CA ASN A 107 8.90 2.67 6.85
C ASN A 107 7.59 2.06 7.36
N VAL A 108 6.55 2.91 7.43
CA VAL A 108 5.18 2.54 7.82
C VAL A 108 4.64 1.34 7.03
N PHE A 109 4.91 1.27 5.72
CA PHE A 109 4.43 0.17 4.88
C PHE A 109 5.10 -1.16 5.25
N HIS A 110 6.36 -1.14 5.66
CA HIS A 110 7.05 -2.33 6.15
C HIS A 110 6.42 -2.85 7.45
N GLY A 111 6.18 -1.95 8.41
CA GLY A 111 5.50 -2.29 9.66
C GLY A 111 4.12 -2.90 9.43
N LEU A 112 3.31 -2.29 8.56
CA LEU A 112 1.99 -2.83 8.18
C LEU A 112 2.07 -4.23 7.56
N LEU A 113 3.00 -4.46 6.63
CA LEU A 113 3.18 -5.79 6.02
C LEU A 113 3.62 -6.85 7.05
N CYS A 114 4.34 -6.45 8.10
CA CYS A 114 4.68 -7.33 9.21
C CYS A 114 3.46 -7.63 10.10
N CYS A 115 2.60 -6.65 10.36
CA CYS A 115 1.34 -6.85 11.08
C CYS A 115 0.32 -7.70 10.30
N ILE A 116 0.34 -7.69 8.97
CA ILE A 116 -0.57 -8.48 8.14
C ILE A 116 -0.11 -9.94 8.03
N TYR A 117 1.19 -10.18 7.97
CA TYR A 117 1.77 -11.53 7.92
C TYR A 117 2.71 -11.74 9.09
N GLU A 118 2.14 -12.21 10.20
CA GLU A 118 2.86 -12.57 11.42
C GLU A 118 3.69 -13.85 11.18
N GLY A 119 4.79 -13.77 10.42
CA GLY A 119 5.68 -14.90 10.09
C GLY A 119 6.13 -14.96 8.63
N GLU A 120 6.72 -16.10 8.23
CA GLU A 120 7.17 -16.36 6.85
C GLU A 120 6.06 -16.88 5.93
N GLY A 121 4.84 -17.07 6.44
CA GLY A 121 3.68 -17.45 5.65
C GLY A 121 3.26 -16.34 4.70
N GLY A 122 3.50 -16.52 3.40
CA GLY A 122 2.97 -15.67 2.33
C GLY A 122 4.02 -14.85 1.56
N PHE A 123 4.98 -14.25 2.26
CA PHE A 123 6.08 -13.50 1.63
C PHE A 123 7.40 -13.70 2.35
N THR A 124 8.47 -13.86 1.58
CA THR A 124 9.84 -13.82 2.11
C THR A 124 10.15 -12.44 2.70
N ARG A 125 11.13 -12.37 3.61
CA ARG A 125 11.62 -11.10 4.17
C ARG A 125 12.08 -10.12 3.08
N GLN A 126 12.71 -10.63 2.04
CA GLN A 126 13.21 -9.82 0.91
C GLN A 126 12.06 -9.23 0.10
N GLU A 127 11.05 -10.03 -0.26
CA GLU A 127 9.87 -9.55 -0.98
C GLU A 127 9.10 -8.50 -0.19
N ARG A 128 8.95 -8.71 1.13
CA ARG A 128 8.29 -7.75 2.00
C ARG A 128 9.01 -6.41 2.06
N SER A 129 10.34 -6.44 2.18
CA SER A 129 11.17 -5.24 2.14
C SER A 129 11.07 -4.53 0.77
N LEU A 130 11.07 -5.29 -0.32
CA LEU A 130 10.92 -4.75 -1.66
C LEU A 130 9.54 -4.09 -1.83
N ILE A 131 8.44 -4.76 -1.47
CA ILE A 131 7.09 -4.19 -1.55
C ILE A 131 7.01 -2.92 -0.70
N ALA A 132 7.52 -2.94 0.53
CA ALA A 132 7.51 -1.74 1.38
C ALA A 132 8.22 -0.53 0.73
N LYS A 133 9.36 -0.76 0.07
CA LYS A 133 10.08 0.27 -0.69
C LYS A 133 9.30 0.76 -1.92
N GLU A 134 8.65 -0.15 -2.65
CA GLU A 134 7.79 0.18 -3.79
C GLU A 134 6.65 1.11 -3.35
N LEU A 135 6.00 0.79 -2.21
CA LEU A 135 4.92 1.58 -1.65
C LEU A 135 5.40 2.94 -1.10
N GLU A 136 6.55 2.98 -0.44
CA GLU A 136 7.15 4.24 0.02
C GLU A 136 7.49 5.15 -1.15
N TYR A 137 8.09 4.61 -2.20
CA TYR A 137 8.43 5.35 -3.40
C TYR A 137 7.17 5.94 -4.07
N ALA A 138 6.09 5.15 -4.18
CA ALA A 138 4.80 5.65 -4.66
C ALA A 138 4.20 6.72 -3.73
N HIS A 139 4.40 6.62 -2.42
CA HIS A 139 3.96 7.63 -1.45
C HIS A 139 4.67 8.97 -1.65
N ARG A 140 6.00 8.96 -1.83
CA ARG A 140 6.80 10.18 -2.09
C ARG A 140 6.37 10.90 -3.38
N HIS A 141 5.84 10.16 -4.34
CA HIS A 141 5.29 10.69 -5.60
C HIS A 141 3.78 11.01 -5.53
N ASN A 142 3.18 10.96 -4.34
CA ASN A 142 1.77 11.27 -4.09
C ASN A 142 0.77 10.46 -4.95
N VAL A 143 1.14 9.24 -5.35
CA VAL A 143 0.34 8.41 -6.26
C VAL A 143 -1.03 8.07 -5.63
N PRO A 144 -2.15 8.28 -6.32
CA PRO A 144 -3.46 7.80 -5.85
C PRO A 144 -3.49 6.27 -5.74
N PRO A 145 -4.09 5.66 -4.70
CA PRO A 145 -4.11 4.20 -4.56
C PRO A 145 -4.72 3.47 -5.77
N GLU A 146 -5.66 4.09 -6.47
CA GLU A 146 -6.31 3.56 -7.66
C GLU A 146 -5.32 3.41 -8.83
N LEU A 147 -4.31 4.28 -8.89
CA LEU A 147 -3.27 4.30 -9.93
C LEU A 147 -2.00 3.55 -9.52
N LEU A 148 -1.93 3.06 -8.27
CA LEU A 148 -0.73 2.46 -7.70
C LEU A 148 -0.15 1.34 -8.57
N CYS A 149 -0.97 0.39 -9.00
CA CYS A 149 -0.46 -0.78 -9.72
C CYS A 149 0.12 -0.41 -11.09
N GLY A 150 -0.53 0.50 -11.81
CA GLY A 150 -0.02 1.02 -13.08
C GLY A 150 1.29 1.81 -12.88
N PHE A 151 1.32 2.66 -11.85
CA PHE A 151 2.53 3.40 -11.48
C PHE A 151 3.69 2.46 -11.17
N LEU A 152 3.49 1.45 -10.33
CA LEU A 152 4.54 0.48 -10.00
C LEU A 152 5.01 -0.27 -11.24
N TYR A 153 4.08 -0.73 -12.09
CA TYR A 153 4.42 -1.42 -13.33
C TYR A 153 5.34 -0.61 -14.25
N GLN A 154 5.13 0.71 -14.34
CA GLN A 154 5.91 1.60 -15.20
C GLN A 154 7.20 2.11 -14.55
N SER A 155 7.18 2.39 -13.25
CA SER A 155 8.24 3.15 -12.58
C SER A 155 9.28 2.28 -11.87
N THR A 156 8.95 1.03 -11.50
CA THR A 156 9.84 0.22 -10.65
C THR A 156 10.82 -0.63 -11.43
N ASP A 157 11.96 -0.03 -11.80
CA ASP A 157 13.19 -0.83 -11.92
C ASP A 157 13.67 -1.20 -10.52
N ARG A 158 13.40 -2.44 -10.12
CA ARG A 158 13.73 -2.98 -8.79
C ARG A 158 15.20 -2.79 -8.41
N ARG A 159 16.12 -2.80 -9.39
CA ARG A 159 17.55 -2.63 -9.15
C ARG A 159 17.90 -1.21 -8.73
N ARG A 160 17.15 -0.22 -9.23
CA ARG A 160 17.39 1.21 -8.99
C ARG A 160 16.55 1.78 -7.85
N LEU A 161 15.54 1.06 -7.38
CA LEU A 161 14.58 1.54 -6.37
C LEU A 161 15.25 2.05 -5.08
N SER A 162 16.26 1.35 -4.57
CA SER A 162 16.96 1.80 -3.35
C SER A 162 17.72 3.11 -3.58
N ALA A 163 18.32 3.30 -4.76
CA ALA A 163 18.99 4.56 -5.11
C ALA A 163 17.99 5.72 -5.30
N ARG A 164 16.78 5.42 -5.82
CA ARG A 164 15.71 6.41 -5.99
C ARG A 164 15.00 6.82 -4.70
N LEU A 165 15.18 6.05 -3.63
CA LEU A 165 14.69 6.37 -2.29
C LEU A 165 15.69 7.20 -1.46
N VAL A 166 16.87 7.51 -2.01
CA VAL A 166 17.78 8.48 -1.40
C VAL A 166 17.12 9.87 -1.44
N GLU A 167 17.30 10.63 -0.37
CA GLU A 167 16.76 11.97 -0.22
C GLU A 167 17.18 12.88 -1.40
N GLY A 168 16.24 13.67 -1.94
CA GLY A 168 16.49 14.59 -3.05
C GLY A 168 16.44 14.00 -4.46
N PHE A 169 16.21 12.68 -4.63
CA PHE A 169 16.03 12.11 -5.96
C PHE A 169 14.70 12.56 -6.59
N ILE A 170 14.78 13.24 -7.72
CA ILE A 170 13.63 13.62 -8.57
C ILE A 170 13.72 12.84 -9.87
N GLU A 171 12.65 12.11 -10.21
CA GLU A 171 12.58 11.40 -11.49
C GLU A 171 12.78 12.36 -12.67
N PRO A 172 13.50 11.94 -13.72
CA PRO A 172 13.69 12.76 -14.91
C PRO A 172 12.38 13.32 -15.48
N ALA A 173 11.31 12.54 -15.46
CA ALA A 173 9.98 12.95 -15.94
C ALA A 173 9.33 14.07 -15.11
N PHE A 174 9.76 14.29 -13.86
CA PHE A 174 9.26 15.34 -12.97
C PHE A 174 10.25 16.50 -12.81
N ARG A 175 11.42 16.46 -13.44
CA ARG A 175 12.31 17.61 -13.50
C ARG A 175 11.62 18.68 -14.33
N ARG A 176 11.25 19.80 -13.71
CA ARG A 176 10.77 20.98 -14.45
C ARG A 176 11.85 21.34 -15.47
N ARG A 177 11.49 21.43 -16.76
CA ARG A 177 12.36 22.07 -17.77
C ARG A 177 12.63 23.48 -17.26
N THR A 178 13.78 23.67 -16.64
CA THR A 178 14.28 24.97 -16.20
C THR A 178 15.45 25.41 -17.08
N ASP A 179 15.54 24.83 -18.27
CA ASP A 179 16.52 25.19 -19.29
C ASP A 179 15.77 25.93 -20.41
N GLY A 180 15.26 27.10 -20.05
CA GLY A 180 14.98 28.19 -20.97
C GLY A 180 16.12 29.21 -20.90
N GLY A 181 17.37 28.72 -20.84
CA GLY A 181 18.55 29.56 -21.01
C GLY A 181 18.57 30.07 -22.43
N GLU A 182 18.16 31.32 -22.59
CA GLU A 182 18.40 32.16 -23.75
C GLU A 182 19.90 32.14 -24.10
N ASP A 183 20.26 31.42 -25.16
CA ASP A 183 21.43 31.79 -25.95
C ASP A 183 20.94 32.79 -27.01
N ALA A 184 21.06 34.06 -26.66
CA ALA A 184 21.06 35.20 -27.59
C ALA A 184 22.51 35.64 -27.83
#